data_AF-A0A7C7AB34-F1
#
_entry.id   AF-A0A7C7AB34-F1
#
_cell.length_a   1.000
_cell.length_b   1.000
_cell.length_c   1.000
_cell.angle_alpha   90.00
_cell.angle_beta   90.00
_cell.angle_gamma   90.00
#
_symmetry.space_group_name_H-M   'P 1'
#
loop_
_entity.id
_entity.type
_entity.pdbx_description
1 polymer ?
#
loop_
_entity_poly.entity_id
_entity_poly.type
_entity_poly.pdbx_seq_one_letter_code
_entity_poly.pdbx_strand_id
1 'polypeptide(L)' 'MAQVTCSVCGCTCNEEISHSCPECGDCVCDECGTLYEGYCESCFNMVAESFE' A
#
# COMPACT_ATOMS: atom_id res chain seq x y z
N MET A 1 -2.47 13.55 -15.55
CA MET A 1 -1.94 12.28 -15.01
C MET A 1 -1.56 12.59 -13.58
N ALA A 2 -2.37 12.21 -12.59
CA ALA A 2 -1.97 12.45 -11.21
C ALA A 2 -0.89 11.42 -10.86
N GLN A 3 0.23 11.91 -10.37
CA GLN A 3 1.30 11.09 -9.85
C GLN A 3 0.97 10.82 -8.39
N VAL A 4 0.80 9.56 -8.02
CA VAL A 4 0.50 9.16 -6.64
C VAL A 4 1.78 8.62 -6.01
N THR A 5 2.00 8.94 -4.74
CA THR A 5 3.21 8.51 -4.03
C THR A 5 2.86 7.31 -3.16
N CYS A 6 3.62 6.22 -3.30
CA CYS A 6 3.45 5.06 -2.44
C CYS A 6 3.80 5.42 -1.00
N SER A 7 2.88 5.22 -0.06
CA SER A 7 3.12 5.53 1.36
C SER A 7 4.02 4.53 2.07
N VAL A 8 4.37 3.42 1.40
CA VAL A 8 5.31 2.43 1.93
C VAL A 8 6.75 2.77 1.53
N CYS A 9 7.02 2.94 0.23
CA CYS A 9 8.38 3.14 -0.28
C CYS A 9 8.70 4.59 -0.70
N GLY A 10 7.70 5.48 -0.75
CA GLY A 10 7.86 6.87 -1.18
C GLY A 10 8.08 7.04 -2.69
N CYS A 11 8.06 5.95 -3.47
CA CYS A 11 8.19 6.02 -4.92
C CYS A 11 6.94 6.61 -5.56
N THR A 12 7.14 7.40 -6.61
CA THR A 12 6.06 7.92 -7.44
C THR A 12 5.54 6.83 -8.37
N CYS A 13 4.26 6.51 -8.26
CA CYS A 13 3.57 5.52 -9.07
C CYS A 13 2.50 6.18 -9.94
N ASN A 14 2.16 5.53 -11.05
CA ASN A 14 1.00 5.91 -11.84
C ASN A 14 -0.27 5.35 -11.20
N GLU A 15 -1.37 6.10 -11.28
CA GLU A 15 -2.70 5.65 -10.81
C GLU A 15 -3.12 4.30 -11.44
N GLU A 16 -2.60 3.96 -12.63
CA GLU A 16 -2.92 2.70 -13.32
C GLU A 16 -2.26 1.46 -12.69
N ILE A 17 -1.18 1.63 -11.94
CA ILE A 17 -0.39 0.54 -11.32
C ILE A 17 -0.36 0.62 -9.80
N SER A 18 -0.97 1.66 -9.22
CA SER A 18 -1.10 1.81 -7.78
C SER A 18 -2.39 1.17 -7.28
N HIS A 19 -2.28 0.39 -6.22
CA HIS A 19 -3.41 -0.11 -5.46
C HIS A 19 -3.72 0.83 -4.30
N SER A 20 -4.97 0.87 -3.87
CA SER A 20 -5.39 1.62 -2.68
C SER A 20 -5.55 0.66 -1.51
N CYS A 21 -4.89 0.94 -0.39
CA CYS A 21 -5.03 0.16 0.82
C CYS A 21 -6.51 0.14 1.24
N PRO A 22 -7.13 -1.04 1.43
CA PRO A 22 -8.56 -1.12 1.71
C PRO A 22 -8.97 -0.58 3.10
N GLU A 23 -8.02 -0.47 4.04
CA GLU A 23 -8.28 -0.03 5.42
C GLU A 23 -8.23 1.49 5.58
N CYS A 24 -7.22 2.14 4.99
CA CYS A 24 -6.98 3.57 5.15
C CYS A 24 -7.14 4.39 3.86
N GLY A 25 -7.26 3.73 2.71
CA GLY A 25 -7.35 4.36 1.39
C GLY A 25 -6.01 4.86 0.86
N ASP A 26 -4.91 4.52 1.52
CA ASP A 26 -3.59 5.03 1.17
C ASP A 26 -3.02 4.39 -0.11
N CYS A 27 -2.18 5.11 -0.84
CA CYS A 27 -1.65 4.62 -2.11
C CYS A 27 -0.48 3.65 -1.86
N VAL A 28 -0.57 2.46 -2.46
CA VAL A 28 0.44 1.42 -2.38
C VAL A 28 0.82 1.00 -3.80
N CYS A 29 2.10 0.96 -4.12
CA CYS A 29 2.56 0.47 -5.42
C CYS A 29 2.32 -1.04 -5.56
N ASP A 30 2.26 -1.57 -6.78
CA ASP A 30 2.07 -3.01 -7.04
C ASP A 30 3.08 -3.92 -6.31
N GLU A 31 4.34 -3.47 -6.21
CA GLU A 31 5.39 -4.20 -5.50
C GLU A 31 5.12 -4.28 -3.99
N CYS A 32 4.82 -3.14 -3.34
CA CYS A 32 4.46 -3.11 -1.93
C CYS A 32 3.11 -3.80 -1.69
N GLY A 33 2.14 -3.67 -2.60
CA GLY A 33 0.87 -4.37 -2.53
C GLY A 33 1.08 -5.89 -2.57
N THR A 34 2.01 -6.40 -3.38
CA THR A 34 2.33 -7.82 -3.39
C THR A 34 3.01 -8.28 -2.09
N LEU A 35 3.87 -7.44 -1.51
CA LEU A 35 4.56 -7.71 -0.24
C LEU A 35 3.62 -7.74 0.98
N TYR A 36 2.67 -6.81 1.02
CA TYR A 36 1.76 -6.58 2.14
C TYR A 36 0.31 -7.00 1.82
N GLU A 37 0.11 -7.91 0.86
CA GLU A 37 -1.21 -8.44 0.45
C GLU A 37 -2.28 -7.39 0.10
N GLY A 38 -1.87 -6.28 -0.50
CA GLY A 38 -2.72 -5.17 -0.92
C GLY A 38 -2.90 -4.08 0.14
N TYR A 39 -2.30 -4.26 1.32
CA TYR A 39 -2.32 -3.29 2.40
C TYR A 39 -1.07 -2.39 2.37
N CYS A 40 -1.14 -1.26 3.05
CA CYS A 40 0.07 -0.51 3.39
C CYS A 40 0.78 -1.18 4.57
N GLU A 41 2.07 -0.90 4.75
CA GLU A 41 2.90 -1.46 5.83
C GLU A 41 2.23 -1.34 7.21
N SER A 42 1.66 -0.18 7.52
CA SER A 42 1.05 0.06 8.84
C SER A 42 -0.21 -0.79 9.07
N CYS A 43 -1.09 -0.89 8.08
CA CYS A 43 -2.32 -1.69 8.19
C CYS A 43 -2.00 -3.18 8.18
N PHE A 44 -1.05 -3.62 7.35
CA PHE A 44 -0.58 -5.00 7.34
C PHE A 44 0.00 -5.39 8.70
N ASN A 45 0.85 -4.54 9.30
CA ASN A 45 1.46 -4.80 10.60
C ASN A 45 0.40 -4.94 11.69
N MET A 46 -0.61 -4.05 11.75
CA MET A 46 -1.74 -4.18 12.69
C MET A 46 -2.48 -5.51 12.56
N VAL A 47 -2.75 -5.96 11.33
CA VAL A 47 -3.45 -7.22 11.08
C VAL A 47 -2.55 -8.41 11.42
N ALA A 48 -1.26 -8.36 11.04
CA ALA A 48 -0.28 -9.39 11.33
C ALA A 48 -0.04 -9.55 12.85
N GLU A 49 0.10 -8.45 13.59
CA GLU A 49 0.24 -8.45 15.05
C GLU A 49 -1.02 -9.01 15.76
N SER A 50 -2.20 -8.91 15.14
CA SER A 50 -3.44 -9.44 15.73
C SER A 50 -3.56 -10.96 15.67
N PHE A 51 -2.65 -11.66 14.98
CA PHE A 51 -2.62 -13.12 14.87
C PHE A 51 -1.69 -13.83 15.88
N GLU A 52 -1.01 -13.10 16.77
CA GLU A 52 -0.20 -13.64 17.88
C GLU A 52 -0.92 -13.69 19.25
#